data_AF-A0A9K3D4R1-F1
#
_entry.id   AF-A0A9K3D4R1-F1
#
_cell.length_a   1.000
_cell.length_b   1.000
_cell.length_c   1.000
_cell.angle_alpha   90.00
_cell.angle_beta   90.00
_cell.angle_gamma   90.00
#
_symmetry.space_group_name_H-M   'P 1'
#
loop_
_entity.id
_entity.type
_entity.pdbx_description
1 polymer ?
#
loop_
_entity_poly.entity_id
_entity_poly.type
_entity_poly.pdbx_seq_one_letter_code
_entity_poly.pdbx_strand_id
1 'polypeptide(L)'
;WMHEMGVLMAGLAVSDKPISTSSFTSALGWDSLDTHMQQDIGELLHLVHDRLTSDMASEDSTRLKELTTHTITTYVMERERTPTGTKAGTTGTPKRKGHKRPAPKVVSSSAHQSLTLNVPVKGQTTLLGALSTALSPTPIESEGDTGPKRYTGESLQLRSGHQDTPPQTLMIAMRRVGVDPNTYRPIKYPHPVSIPFSMDIEPLFTCPLGQTPQFPSAPPQSPPFSPSLFEYKLAVAVIHSGTASHGHYYALANMGILPHGEAEGEKPYKGWLLFNDRHVREISPAQVHKIVDGEGKSKSESAVMLYYTRTIDTRQWPEKIEAPPKELVADHRANEQVARDLGVTVPRTLAKGYSSVRVITPLYMQQHLKGWGLLNGYGCYYTLSICVARH
;
A
#
# COMPACT_ATOMS: atom_id res chain seq x y z
N TRP A 1 8.54 -17.66 -13.64
CA TRP A 1 7.85 -16.38 -13.40
C TRP A 1 8.84 -15.21 -13.32
N MET A 2 9.97 -15.28 -12.58
CA MET A 2 11.05 -14.26 -12.61
C MET A 2 11.46 -13.85 -14.02
N HIS A 3 11.68 -14.82 -14.92
CA HIS A 3 11.99 -14.55 -16.33
C HIS A 3 10.89 -13.72 -17.02
N GLU A 4 9.62 -14.12 -16.92
CA GLU A 4 8.48 -13.36 -17.49
C GLU A 4 8.35 -11.95 -16.90
N MET A 5 8.68 -11.77 -15.62
CA MET A 5 8.75 -10.44 -15.01
C MET A 5 9.89 -9.62 -15.61
N GLY A 6 11.05 -10.23 -15.86
CA GLY A 6 12.17 -9.62 -16.57
C GLY A 6 11.80 -9.23 -18.01
N VAL A 7 11.12 -10.10 -18.76
CA VAL A 7 10.62 -9.84 -20.12
C VAL A 7 9.59 -8.70 -20.11
N LEU A 8 8.68 -8.69 -19.14
CA LEU A 8 7.72 -7.58 -18.93
C LEU A 8 8.47 -6.26 -18.70
N MET A 9 9.37 -6.20 -17.72
CA MET A 9 10.13 -4.98 -17.39
C MET A 9 11.03 -4.53 -18.55
N ALA A 10 11.64 -5.46 -19.29
CA ALA A 10 12.39 -5.16 -20.50
C ALA A 10 11.48 -4.53 -21.57
N GLY A 11 10.29 -5.08 -21.80
CA GLY A 11 9.28 -4.51 -22.70
C GLY A 11 8.86 -3.10 -22.31
N LEU A 12 8.59 -2.86 -21.02
CA LEU A 12 8.25 -1.53 -20.49
C LEU A 12 9.37 -0.50 -20.72
N ALA A 13 10.62 -0.93 -20.61
CA ALA A 13 11.79 -0.07 -20.76
C ALA A 13 12.16 0.21 -22.24
N VAL A 14 11.75 -0.63 -23.20
CA VAL A 14 12.18 -0.50 -24.62
C VAL A 14 11.08 -0.25 -25.63
N SER A 15 9.85 -0.74 -25.42
CA SER A 15 8.79 -0.70 -26.44
C SER A 15 8.12 0.67 -26.54
N ASP A 16 7.66 1.00 -27.75
CA ASP A 16 6.80 2.14 -28.07
C ASP A 16 5.30 1.80 -27.97
N LYS A 17 4.98 0.53 -27.66
CA LYS A 17 3.62 -0.01 -27.67
C LYS A 17 3.14 -0.41 -26.28
N PRO A 18 1.82 -0.57 -26.10
CA PRO A 18 1.26 -1.16 -24.89
C PRO A 18 1.75 -2.60 -24.70
N ILE A 19 2.35 -2.87 -23.55
CA ILE A 19 2.85 -4.21 -23.21
C ILE A 19 1.73 -5.08 -22.64
N SER A 20 1.66 -6.34 -23.10
CA SER A 20 0.78 -7.37 -22.54
C SER A 20 1.39 -7.97 -21.28
N THR A 21 0.58 -8.19 -20.25
CA THR A 21 0.95 -8.92 -19.02
C THR A 21 0.62 -10.41 -19.07
N SER A 22 0.07 -10.92 -20.17
CA SER A 22 -0.47 -12.28 -20.28
C SER A 22 0.50 -13.40 -19.89
N SER A 23 1.77 -13.32 -20.31
CA SER A 23 2.78 -14.32 -19.98
C SER A 23 3.18 -14.25 -18.50
N PHE A 24 3.26 -13.04 -17.95
CA PHE A 24 3.52 -12.82 -16.51
C PHE A 24 2.37 -13.36 -15.64
N THR A 25 1.11 -13.05 -15.96
CA THR A 25 -0.05 -13.57 -15.21
C THR A 25 -0.16 -15.09 -15.32
N SER A 26 0.07 -15.66 -16.51
CA SER A 26 0.14 -17.11 -16.70
C SER A 26 1.24 -17.76 -15.85
N ALA A 27 2.41 -17.11 -15.72
CA ALA A 27 3.50 -17.59 -14.88
C ALA A 27 3.30 -17.34 -13.37
N LEU A 28 2.37 -16.48 -12.97
CA LEU A 28 1.87 -16.45 -11.59
C LEU A 28 0.96 -17.65 -11.28
N GLY A 29 0.42 -18.32 -12.32
CA GLY A 29 -0.55 -19.41 -12.21
C GLY A 29 -1.99 -18.96 -12.40
N TRP A 30 -2.22 -17.71 -12.84
CA TRP A 30 -3.56 -17.20 -13.13
C TRP A 30 -3.96 -17.55 -14.55
N ASP A 31 -5.10 -18.24 -14.69
CA ASP A 31 -5.62 -18.67 -15.99
C ASP A 31 -6.50 -17.60 -16.67
N SER A 32 -7.17 -17.98 -17.77
CA SER A 32 -8.09 -17.08 -18.51
C SER A 32 -9.35 -16.64 -17.73
N LEU A 33 -9.68 -17.28 -16.61
CA LEU A 33 -10.76 -16.90 -15.71
C LEU A 33 -10.22 -16.03 -14.57
N ASP A 34 -9.06 -16.37 -14.00
CA ASP A 34 -8.40 -15.59 -12.94
C ASP A 34 -7.89 -14.23 -13.43
N THR A 35 -7.41 -14.15 -14.68
CA THR A 35 -7.08 -12.86 -15.35
C THR A 35 -8.30 -11.98 -15.57
N HIS A 36 -9.50 -12.54 -15.47
CA HIS A 36 -10.74 -11.79 -15.41
C HIS A 36 -11.21 -11.52 -13.98
N MET A 37 -10.39 -11.72 -12.93
CA MET A 37 -10.66 -11.33 -11.53
C MET A 37 -9.89 -10.03 -11.13
N GLN A 38 -10.51 -9.10 -10.38
CA GLN A 38 -9.78 -7.99 -9.71
C GLN A 38 -9.21 -8.64 -8.47
N GLN A 39 -7.91 -8.58 -8.29
CA GLN A 39 -7.32 -8.92 -7.01
C GLN A 39 -7.34 -7.68 -6.13
N ASP A 40 -7.30 -7.87 -4.81
CA ASP A 40 -6.91 -6.76 -3.95
C ASP A 40 -5.46 -6.38 -4.30
N ILE A 41 -5.22 -5.10 -4.58
CA ILE A 41 -3.90 -4.64 -5.03
C ILE A 41 -2.81 -4.86 -3.97
N GLY A 42 -3.20 -4.87 -2.68
CA GLY A 42 -2.32 -5.23 -1.58
C GLY A 42 -1.98 -6.72 -1.57
N GLU A 43 -2.94 -7.61 -1.85
CA GLU A 43 -2.69 -9.05 -1.96
C GLU A 43 -1.78 -9.39 -3.15
N LEU A 44 -2.03 -8.80 -4.32
CA LEU A 44 -1.14 -8.94 -5.48
C LEU A 44 0.28 -8.42 -5.18
N LEU A 45 0.39 -7.29 -4.49
CA LEU A 45 1.69 -6.74 -4.09
C LEU A 45 2.44 -7.69 -3.14
N HIS A 46 1.78 -8.21 -2.09
CA HIS A 46 2.40 -9.18 -1.18
C HIS A 46 2.82 -10.46 -1.92
N LEU A 47 1.96 -11.02 -2.77
CA LEU A 47 2.28 -12.20 -3.59
C LEU A 47 3.54 -12.00 -4.46
N VAL A 48 3.67 -10.85 -5.10
CA VAL A 48 4.85 -10.53 -5.93
C VAL A 48 6.08 -10.27 -5.05
N HIS A 49 5.93 -9.58 -3.93
CA HIS A 49 7.02 -9.28 -3.00
C HIS A 49 7.59 -10.53 -2.33
N ASP A 50 6.74 -11.44 -1.86
CA ASP A 50 7.13 -12.70 -1.25
C ASP A 50 7.87 -13.59 -2.26
N ARG A 51 7.36 -13.68 -3.50
CA ARG A 51 8.03 -14.43 -4.58
C ARG A 51 9.37 -13.81 -4.98
N LEU A 52 9.46 -12.48 -5.12
CA LEU A 52 10.74 -11.78 -5.34
C LEU A 52 11.73 -12.08 -4.22
N THR A 53 11.28 -11.93 -2.97
CA THR A 53 12.05 -12.18 -1.76
C THR A 53 12.58 -13.61 -1.67
N SER A 54 11.81 -14.59 -2.16
CA SER A 54 12.16 -16.02 -2.22
C SER A 54 13.19 -16.34 -3.30
N ASP A 55 13.01 -15.79 -4.51
CA ASP A 55 13.73 -16.25 -5.70
C ASP A 55 14.95 -15.38 -6.06
N MET A 56 15.11 -14.21 -5.45
CA MET A 56 16.28 -13.34 -5.60
C MET A 56 17.46 -13.80 -4.73
N ALA A 57 18.67 -13.37 -5.09
CA ALA A 57 19.85 -13.57 -4.24
C ALA A 57 19.65 -12.95 -2.85
N SER A 58 20.31 -13.50 -1.82
CA SER A 58 20.11 -13.09 -0.43
C SER A 58 20.41 -11.61 -0.18
N GLU A 59 21.40 -11.04 -0.88
CA GLU A 59 21.73 -9.62 -0.82
C GLU A 59 20.61 -8.74 -1.42
N ASP A 60 20.17 -9.03 -2.65
CA ASP A 60 19.09 -8.28 -3.31
C ASP A 60 17.75 -8.41 -2.57
N SER A 61 17.45 -9.59 -2.03
CA SER A 61 16.28 -9.87 -1.18
C SER A 61 16.33 -9.07 0.13
N THR A 62 17.52 -8.88 0.71
CA THR A 62 17.72 -8.02 1.88
C THR A 62 17.51 -6.55 1.52
N ARG A 63 18.13 -6.07 0.44
CA ARG A 63 17.97 -4.69 -0.05
C ARG A 63 16.51 -4.37 -0.40
N LEU A 64 15.78 -5.31 -1.02
CA LEU A 64 14.34 -5.16 -1.28
C LEU A 64 13.55 -4.94 0.01
N LYS A 65 13.83 -5.73 1.06
CA LYS A 65 13.20 -5.54 2.39
C LYS A 65 13.57 -4.20 3.02
N GLU A 66 14.81 -3.76 2.94
CA GLU A 66 15.23 -2.45 3.49
C GLU A 66 14.52 -1.28 2.80
N LEU A 67 14.27 -1.40 1.50
CA LEU A 67 13.58 -0.40 0.69
C LEU A 67 12.06 -0.34 0.95
N THR A 68 11.39 -1.48 1.23
CA THR A 68 9.92 -1.56 1.22
C THR A 68 9.29 -2.01 2.54
N THR A 69 10.02 -2.68 3.41
CA THR A 69 9.46 -3.37 4.58
C THR A 69 9.59 -2.53 5.85
N HIS A 70 8.49 -2.46 6.57
CA HIS A 70 8.30 -1.67 7.78
C HIS A 70 8.30 -2.64 8.97
N THR A 71 9.04 -2.37 10.05
CA THR A 71 8.70 -3.00 11.33
C THR A 71 7.59 -2.19 12.00
N ILE A 72 6.64 -2.88 12.63
CA ILE A 72 5.60 -2.32 13.49
C ILE A 72 5.75 -2.99 14.86
N THR A 73 5.76 -2.20 15.94
CA THR A 73 5.88 -2.74 17.30
C THR A 73 4.58 -2.50 18.08
N THR A 74 3.89 -3.59 18.40
CA THR A 74 2.67 -3.57 19.22
C THR A 74 3.05 -3.72 20.68
N TYR A 75 2.62 -2.79 21.51
CA TYR A 75 2.80 -2.80 22.96
C TYR A 75 1.50 -3.17 23.66
N VAL A 76 1.57 -4.05 24.66
CA VAL A 76 0.47 -4.21 25.63
C VAL A 76 0.84 -3.37 26.85
N MET A 77 0.02 -2.38 27.16
CA MET A 77 0.20 -1.51 28.32
C MET A 77 -0.89 -1.76 29.37
N GLU A 78 -0.46 -1.89 30.62
CA GLU A 78 -1.32 -1.92 31.78
C GLU A 78 -1.36 -0.52 32.41
N ARG A 79 -2.59 -0.04 32.62
CA ARG A 79 -2.84 1.23 33.31
C ARG A 79 -3.57 0.91 34.60
N GLU A 80 -2.95 1.22 35.73
CA GLU A 80 -3.62 1.09 37.03
C GLU A 80 -4.99 1.78 36.97
N ARG A 81 -6.02 1.08 37.45
CA ARG A 81 -7.34 1.67 37.64
C ARG A 81 -7.14 2.91 38.50
N THR A 82 -7.48 4.10 37.97
CA THR A 82 -7.68 5.26 38.83
C THR A 82 -8.75 4.83 39.84
N PRO A 83 -8.45 4.78 41.15
CA PRO A 83 -9.37 4.19 42.11
C PRO A 83 -10.69 4.95 42.07
N THR A 84 -11.76 4.26 41.68
CA THR A 84 -13.14 4.78 41.65
C THR A 84 -13.71 4.82 43.07
N GLY A 85 -12.96 5.42 43.98
CA GLY A 85 -13.39 5.83 45.30
C GLY A 85 -13.70 7.33 45.31
N THR A 86 -14.62 7.84 46.12
CA THR A 86 -15.55 7.16 47.04
C THR A 86 -16.79 8.06 47.13
N LYS A 87 -17.94 7.53 47.58
CA LYS A 87 -19.25 8.21 47.61
C LYS A 87 -19.14 9.69 48.03
N ALA A 88 -19.77 10.57 47.25
CA ALA A 88 -19.89 12.00 47.55
C ALA A 88 -20.57 12.19 48.92
N GLY A 89 -19.88 12.82 49.88
CA GLY A 89 -20.37 12.82 51.25
C GLY A 89 -19.58 13.63 52.29
N THR A 90 -18.83 14.67 51.90
CA THR A 90 -18.43 15.74 52.84
C THR A 90 -17.92 16.99 52.12
N THR A 91 -18.45 18.16 52.50
CA THR A 91 -18.16 19.49 51.92
C THR A 91 -16.89 20.12 52.52
N GLY A 92 -15.75 19.44 52.37
CA GLY A 92 -14.44 19.99 52.74
C GLY A 92 -13.49 20.01 51.54
N THR A 93 -13.16 21.19 51.02
CA THR A 93 -12.20 21.37 49.92
C THR A 93 -10.80 20.88 50.30
N PRO A 94 -10.33 19.72 49.80
CA PRO A 94 -9.02 19.20 50.18
C PRO A 94 -7.93 19.87 49.33
N LYS A 95 -6.89 20.41 49.97
CA LYS A 95 -5.65 20.80 49.26
C LYS A 95 -4.99 19.54 48.69
N ARG A 96 -5.34 19.17 47.46
CA ARG A 96 -4.75 18.05 46.72
C ARG A 96 -3.25 18.30 46.51
N LYS A 97 -2.41 17.70 47.36
CA LYS A 97 -0.98 17.52 47.05
C LYS A 97 -0.89 16.70 45.75
N GLY A 98 -0.31 17.29 44.71
CA GLY A 98 -0.26 16.70 43.37
C GLY A 98 0.49 15.37 43.32
N HIS A 99 -0.23 14.27 43.52
CA HIS A 99 0.29 12.93 43.28
C HIS A 99 0.51 12.78 41.78
N LYS A 100 1.76 12.67 41.34
CA LYS A 100 2.08 12.27 39.97
C LYS A 100 1.40 10.92 39.72
N ARG A 101 0.56 10.84 38.69
CA ARG A 101 0.00 9.57 38.25
C ARG A 101 1.18 8.65 37.84
N PRO A 102 1.20 7.37 38.26
CA PRO A 102 2.20 6.43 37.78
C PRO A 102 2.11 6.33 36.25
N ALA A 103 3.27 6.19 35.61
CA ALA A 103 3.35 6.00 34.17
C ALA A 103 2.73 4.63 33.77
N PRO A 104 2.19 4.49 32.55
CA PRO A 104 1.74 3.19 32.06
C PRO A 104 2.88 2.17 32.10
N LYS A 105 2.59 0.94 32.51
CA LYS A 105 3.58 -0.14 32.51
C LYS A 105 3.42 -0.96 31.24
N VAL A 106 4.52 -1.14 30.49
CA VAL A 106 4.55 -2.11 29.39
C VAL A 106 4.55 -3.52 29.99
N VAL A 107 3.57 -4.34 29.59
CA VAL A 107 3.41 -5.75 30.00
C VAL A 107 4.14 -6.66 29.01
N SER A 108 4.00 -6.37 27.72
CA SER A 108 4.68 -7.07 26.64
C SER A 108 4.81 -6.17 25.41
N SER A 109 5.69 -6.57 24.50
CA SER A 109 5.85 -5.96 23.18
C SER A 109 6.16 -7.03 22.15
N SER A 110 5.57 -6.94 20.96
CA SER A 110 5.92 -7.77 19.81
C SER A 110 6.23 -6.88 18.61
N ALA A 111 7.23 -7.28 17.81
CA ALA A 111 7.63 -6.57 16.60
C ALA A 111 7.37 -7.47 15.38
N HIS A 112 6.75 -6.92 14.35
CA HIS A 112 6.37 -7.65 13.14
C HIS A 112 6.74 -6.83 11.89
N GLN A 113 7.21 -7.51 10.86
CA GLN A 113 7.47 -6.88 9.57
C GLN A 113 6.18 -6.81 8.75
N SER A 114 5.95 -5.70 8.04
CA SER A 114 4.86 -5.48 7.11
C SER A 114 5.33 -4.72 5.88
N LEU A 115 4.86 -5.13 4.70
CA LEU A 115 5.06 -4.38 3.46
C LEU A 115 4.18 -3.11 3.41
N THR A 116 3.01 -3.13 4.04
CA THR A 116 1.99 -2.08 3.90
C THR A 116 1.41 -1.61 5.23
N LEU A 117 1.19 -0.30 5.34
CA LEU A 117 0.39 0.29 6.43
C LEU A 117 -1.09 0.32 6.01
N ASN A 118 -1.91 -0.39 6.77
CA ASN A 118 -3.34 -0.55 6.50
C ASN A 118 -4.16 0.52 7.23
N VAL A 119 -4.54 1.62 6.56
CA VAL A 119 -5.20 2.76 7.21
C VAL A 119 -6.74 2.73 7.07
N PRO A 120 -7.50 2.91 8.17
CA PRO A 120 -8.95 3.00 8.12
C PRO A 120 -9.36 4.39 7.61
N VAL A 121 -10.05 4.47 6.46
CA VAL A 121 -10.53 5.78 5.97
C VAL A 121 -11.85 6.21 6.58
N LYS A 122 -12.68 5.28 7.08
CA LYS A 122 -14.07 5.57 7.49
C LYS A 122 -14.10 6.63 8.60
N GLY A 123 -14.74 7.77 8.32
CA GLY A 123 -14.82 8.91 9.25
C GLY A 123 -13.59 9.82 9.28
N GLN A 124 -12.55 9.52 8.51
CA GLN A 124 -11.33 10.33 8.41
C GLN A 124 -11.46 11.37 7.29
N THR A 125 -10.88 12.56 7.50
CA THR A 125 -10.84 13.65 6.52
C THR A 125 -9.45 13.92 5.96
N THR A 126 -8.39 13.37 6.58
CA THR A 126 -6.99 13.53 6.15
C THR A 126 -6.24 12.22 6.28
N LEU A 127 -5.21 12.01 5.44
CA LEU A 127 -4.35 10.83 5.51
C LEU A 127 -3.62 10.72 6.85
N LEU A 128 -3.11 11.84 7.39
CA LEU A 128 -2.41 11.84 8.67
C LEU A 128 -3.34 11.49 9.85
N GLY A 129 -4.60 11.93 9.81
CA GLY A 129 -5.64 11.50 10.76
C GLY A 129 -5.94 10.00 10.66
N ALA A 130 -5.98 9.46 9.44
CA ALA A 130 -6.17 8.02 9.21
C ALA A 130 -4.98 7.18 9.70
N LEU A 131 -3.73 7.64 9.46
CA LEU A 131 -2.51 7.03 10.00
C LEU A 131 -2.48 7.10 11.53
N SER A 132 -2.74 8.27 12.12
CA SER A 132 -2.81 8.45 13.57
C SER A 132 -3.89 7.56 14.20
N THR A 133 -5.04 7.39 13.54
CA THR A 133 -6.10 6.47 13.98
C THR A 133 -5.68 5.00 13.87
N ALA A 134 -5.01 4.61 12.79
CA ALA A 134 -4.49 3.24 12.62
C ALA A 134 -3.49 2.87 13.74
N LEU A 135 -2.72 3.86 14.20
CA LEU A 135 -1.67 3.72 15.21
C LEU A 135 -2.11 4.15 16.61
N SER A 136 -3.41 4.39 16.81
CA SER A 136 -3.93 4.82 18.11
C SER A 136 -4.10 3.62 19.05
N PRO A 137 -3.75 3.75 20.34
CA PRO A 137 -4.00 2.70 21.31
C PRO A 137 -5.48 2.29 21.40
N THR A 138 -5.74 1.00 21.25
CA THR A 138 -7.07 0.39 21.34
C THR A 138 -7.25 -0.25 22.73
N PRO A 139 -8.39 -0.07 23.42
CA PRO A 139 -8.64 -0.78 24.67
C PRO A 139 -8.78 -2.29 24.42
N ILE A 140 -8.16 -3.11 25.27
CA ILE A 140 -8.41 -4.56 25.26
C ILE A 140 -9.62 -4.80 26.15
N GLU A 141 -10.77 -5.04 25.54
CA GLU A 141 -11.97 -5.45 26.27
C GLU A 141 -11.89 -6.94 26.57
N SER A 142 -11.42 -7.28 27.77
CA SER A 142 -11.51 -8.62 28.34
C SER A 142 -12.93 -8.86 28.85
N GLU A 143 -13.71 -9.68 28.12
CA GLU A 143 -15.04 -10.09 28.59
C GLU A 143 -14.98 -10.70 29.99
N GLY A 144 -15.83 -10.20 30.90
CA GLY A 144 -15.97 -10.72 32.26
C GLY A 144 -14.87 -10.39 33.27
N ASP A 145 -13.73 -9.82 32.88
CA ASP A 145 -12.63 -9.58 33.83
C ASP A 145 -12.88 -8.36 34.74
N THR A 146 -12.81 -8.59 36.05
CA THR A 146 -12.89 -7.53 37.06
C THR A 146 -11.54 -6.83 37.30
N GLY A 147 -10.47 -7.32 36.69
CA GLY A 147 -9.08 -6.87 36.81
C GLY A 147 -8.74 -5.46 36.28
N PRO A 148 -7.45 -5.12 36.24
CA PRO A 148 -6.97 -3.85 35.70
C PRO A 148 -7.25 -3.74 34.20
N LYS A 149 -7.68 -2.56 33.73
CA LYS A 149 -7.93 -2.32 32.29
C LYS A 149 -6.60 -2.34 31.54
N ARG A 150 -6.46 -3.27 30.60
CA ARG A 150 -5.34 -3.35 29.66
C ARG A 150 -5.67 -2.63 28.35
N TYR A 151 -4.66 -2.09 27.71
CA TYR A 151 -4.76 -1.38 26.43
C TYR A 151 -3.67 -1.93 25.51
N THR A 152 -3.99 -2.24 24.26
CA THR A 152 -2.96 -2.36 23.21
C THR A 152 -2.61 -0.95 22.77
N GLY A 153 -1.37 -0.54 22.96
CA GLY A 153 -0.80 0.57 22.22
C GLY A 153 -0.07 0.01 21.02
N GLU A 154 -0.66 0.09 19.83
CA GLU A 154 0.20 0.05 18.64
C GLU A 154 1.04 1.34 18.65
N SER A 155 2.31 1.21 18.32
CA SER A 155 3.22 2.34 18.16
C SER A 155 4.05 2.05 16.93
N LEU A 156 4.04 2.97 15.96
CA LEU A 156 4.84 2.78 14.75
C LEU A 156 6.32 3.03 15.04
N GLN A 157 7.00 2.01 15.55
CA GLN A 157 8.46 1.95 15.53
C GLN A 157 8.91 1.41 14.16
N LEU A 158 8.97 2.26 13.14
CA LEU A 158 9.58 1.89 11.86
C LEU A 158 11.08 1.63 12.05
N ARG A 159 11.40 0.39 12.38
CA ARG A 159 12.74 -0.18 12.29
C ARG A 159 12.87 -0.85 10.94
N SER A 160 13.77 -0.39 10.09
CA SER A 160 14.13 -1.10 8.85
C SER A 160 15.27 -2.06 9.16
N GLY A 161 15.02 -3.36 9.07
CA GLY A 161 16.01 -4.46 9.14
C GLY A 161 16.89 -4.49 10.40
N HIS A 162 17.88 -3.60 10.45
CA HIS A 162 18.91 -3.48 11.48
C HIS A 162 19.16 -2.05 12.00
N GLN A 163 18.37 -1.05 11.56
CA GLN A 163 18.52 0.34 12.02
C GLN A 163 17.18 0.97 12.47
N ASP A 164 17.25 1.91 13.42
CA ASP A 164 16.14 2.76 13.86
C ASP A 164 15.80 3.86 12.82
N THR A 165 15.75 3.48 11.54
CA THR A 165 15.42 4.37 10.41
C THR A 165 14.16 3.88 9.70
N PRO A 166 13.27 4.78 9.27
CA PRO A 166 12.10 4.39 8.51
C PRO A 166 12.50 3.90 7.09
N PRO A 167 11.70 3.03 6.45
CA PRO A 167 12.07 2.44 5.15
C PRO A 167 11.98 3.46 4.02
N GLN A 168 12.71 3.22 2.92
CA GLN A 168 12.81 4.20 1.84
C GLN A 168 11.48 4.44 1.11
N THR A 169 10.63 3.42 1.03
CA THR A 169 9.30 3.48 0.43
C THR A 169 8.23 3.14 1.46
N LEU A 170 7.38 4.13 1.76
CA LEU A 170 6.21 4.00 2.61
C LEU A 170 4.99 3.62 1.76
N MET A 171 4.50 2.39 1.90
CA MET A 171 3.36 1.88 1.16
C MET A 171 2.11 1.86 2.06
N ILE A 172 1.07 2.58 1.67
CA ILE A 172 -0.14 2.77 2.46
C ILE A 172 -1.35 2.19 1.71
N ALA A 173 -1.92 1.13 2.26
CA ALA A 173 -3.17 0.54 1.79
C ALA A 173 -4.35 1.25 2.48
N MET A 174 -5.15 1.99 1.71
CA MET A 174 -6.31 2.70 2.22
C MET A 174 -7.52 1.79 2.22
N ARG A 175 -8.06 1.46 3.41
CA ARG A 175 -9.22 0.57 3.59
C ARG A 175 -10.54 1.23 3.16
N ARG A 176 -10.64 1.58 1.87
CA ARG A 176 -11.81 2.20 1.23
C ARG A 176 -12.93 1.20 0.96
N VAL A 177 -12.69 -0.10 1.10
CA VAL A 177 -13.73 -1.14 1.07
C VAL A 177 -13.93 -1.69 2.47
N GLY A 178 -15.17 -1.99 2.83
CA GLY A 178 -15.54 -2.69 4.06
C GLY A 178 -16.93 -3.30 3.94
N VAL A 179 -17.46 -3.84 5.03
CA VAL A 179 -18.80 -4.44 5.06
C VAL A 179 -19.78 -3.50 5.75
N ASP A 180 -20.96 -3.29 5.17
CA ASP A 180 -22.08 -2.64 5.85
C ASP A 180 -22.65 -3.61 6.90
N PRO A 181 -22.63 -3.29 8.21
CA PRO A 181 -23.15 -4.18 9.23
C PRO A 181 -24.66 -4.43 9.15
N ASN A 182 -25.42 -3.60 8.42
CA ASN A 182 -26.87 -3.76 8.29
C ASN A 182 -27.25 -4.71 7.15
N THR A 183 -26.57 -4.61 6.00
CA THR A 183 -26.87 -5.44 4.82
C THR A 183 -25.91 -6.61 4.62
N TYR A 184 -24.81 -6.67 5.38
CA TYR A 184 -23.70 -7.62 5.22
C TYR A 184 -23.11 -7.66 3.81
N ARG A 185 -23.16 -6.52 3.10
CA ARG A 185 -22.65 -6.38 1.72
C ARG A 185 -21.35 -5.57 1.71
N PRO A 186 -20.44 -5.83 0.77
CA PRO A 186 -19.28 -4.99 0.56
C PRO A 186 -19.74 -3.59 0.10
N ILE A 187 -19.24 -2.56 0.78
CA ILE A 187 -19.46 -1.15 0.46
C ILE A 187 -18.12 -0.44 0.29
N LYS A 188 -18.07 0.53 -0.63
CA LYS A 188 -16.93 1.43 -0.79
C LYS A 188 -17.24 2.73 -0.06
N TYR A 189 -16.29 3.23 0.71
CA TYR A 189 -16.36 4.52 1.40
C TYR A 189 -15.94 5.64 0.43
N PRO A 190 -16.90 6.44 -0.11
CA PRO A 190 -16.65 7.37 -1.20
C PRO A 190 -16.31 8.78 -0.68
N HIS A 191 -16.18 8.97 0.63
CA HIS A 191 -15.93 10.29 1.20
C HIS A 191 -14.50 10.75 0.90
N PRO A 192 -14.28 12.05 0.68
CA PRO A 192 -12.94 12.59 0.46
C PRO A 192 -12.03 12.39 1.68
N VAL A 193 -10.76 12.13 1.43
CA VAL A 193 -9.68 12.08 2.42
C VAL A 193 -8.52 12.88 1.83
N SER A 194 -8.15 14.00 2.43
CA SER A 194 -7.10 14.84 1.86
C SER A 194 -5.72 14.17 1.99
N ILE A 195 -5.02 14.04 0.87
CA ILE A 195 -3.75 13.33 0.74
C ILE A 195 -2.68 14.34 0.23
N PRO A 196 -1.70 14.70 1.07
CA PRO A 196 -0.71 15.70 0.71
C PRO A 196 0.39 15.12 -0.21
N PHE A 197 0.95 15.91 -1.11
CA PHE A 197 2.10 15.46 -1.92
C PHE A 197 3.41 15.35 -1.14
N SER A 198 3.48 15.94 0.06
CA SER A 198 4.61 15.82 0.97
C SER A 198 4.06 15.67 2.39
N MET A 199 4.57 14.68 3.11
CA MET A 199 4.09 14.30 4.44
C MET A 199 5.29 14.11 5.35
N ASP A 200 5.32 14.86 6.44
CA ASP A 200 6.19 14.58 7.56
C ASP A 200 5.52 13.52 8.46
N ILE A 201 6.20 12.39 8.63
CA ILE A 201 5.72 11.29 9.49
C ILE A 201 6.34 11.32 10.89
N GLU A 202 7.22 12.27 11.23
CA GLU A 202 7.85 12.37 12.56
C GLU A 202 6.83 12.32 13.73
N PRO A 203 5.65 12.97 13.65
CA PRO A 203 4.64 12.90 14.71
C PRO A 203 4.08 11.49 14.98
N LEU A 204 4.28 10.52 14.07
CA LEU A 204 3.84 9.13 14.24
C LEU A 204 4.84 8.27 15.03
N PHE A 205 6.04 8.78 15.31
CA PHE A 205 7.11 8.08 16.04
C PHE A 205 7.14 8.37 17.53
N THR A 206 6.29 9.28 18.04
CA THR A 206 6.24 9.58 19.47
C THR A 206 5.78 8.34 20.24
N CYS A 207 6.68 7.74 21.02
CA CYS A 207 6.35 6.60 21.87
C CYS A 207 5.21 6.97 22.84
N PRO A 208 4.19 6.11 23.03
CA PRO A 208 3.06 6.37 23.95
C PRO A 208 3.45 6.72 25.39
N LEU A 209 4.69 6.43 25.79
CA LEU A 209 5.26 6.80 27.10
C LEU A 209 5.72 8.26 27.19
N GLY A 210 5.58 9.07 26.12
CA GLY A 210 6.09 10.45 26.06
C GLY A 210 7.62 10.53 26.00
N GLN A 211 8.29 9.41 25.75
CA GLN A 211 9.72 9.36 25.49
C GLN A 211 9.96 9.65 24.01
N THR A 212 10.61 10.77 23.71
CA THR A 212 11.21 11.00 22.38
C THR A 212 12.15 9.82 22.09
N PRO A 213 12.06 9.17 20.92
CA PRO A 213 13.02 8.12 20.57
C PRO A 213 14.44 8.69 20.66
N GLN A 214 15.30 8.04 21.43
CA GLN A 214 16.73 8.35 21.44
C GLN A 214 17.35 7.73 20.19
N PHE A 215 17.14 8.39 19.04
CA PHE A 215 17.98 8.15 17.87
C PHE A 215 19.44 8.36 18.26
N PRO A 216 20.39 7.54 17.77
CA PRO A 216 21.80 7.75 18.04
C PRO A 216 22.16 9.16 17.58
N SER A 217 22.47 10.03 18.54
CA SER A 217 22.76 11.44 18.28
C SER A 217 23.90 11.52 17.28
N ALA A 218 23.63 12.08 16.10
CA ALA A 218 24.61 12.17 15.02
C ALA A 218 25.92 12.77 15.57
N PRO A 219 27.10 12.25 15.15
CA PRO A 219 28.37 12.69 15.70
C PRO A 219 28.49 14.22 15.56
N PRO A 220 29.00 14.93 16.59
CA PRO A 220 28.86 16.40 16.76
C PRO A 220 29.65 17.27 15.76
N GLN A 221 30.08 16.69 14.64
CA GLN A 221 30.77 17.34 13.53
C GLN A 221 30.11 17.05 12.17
N SER A 222 28.96 16.37 12.16
CA SER A 222 28.14 16.27 10.96
C SER A 222 27.64 17.67 10.56
N PRO A 223 27.71 18.08 9.27
CA PRO A 223 27.10 19.32 8.81
C PRO A 223 25.58 19.27 9.06
N PRO A 224 24.88 20.42 9.08
CA PRO A 224 23.43 20.44 9.27
C PRO A 224 22.73 19.69 8.12
N PHE A 225 22.42 18.41 8.33
CA PHE A 225 21.47 17.64 7.51
C PHE A 225 20.13 18.39 7.59
N SER A 226 19.62 19.02 6.52
CA SER A 226 19.26 18.51 5.19
C SER A 226 18.13 17.47 5.27
N PRO A 227 16.93 17.85 4.78
CA PRO A 227 15.55 17.41 5.09
C PRO A 227 15.27 16.65 6.41
N SER A 228 13.98 16.51 6.80
CA SER A 228 13.68 15.60 7.92
C SER A 228 13.81 14.14 7.44
N LEU A 229 14.34 13.25 8.29
CA LEU A 229 14.39 11.80 8.02
C LEU A 229 13.01 11.17 7.81
N PHE A 230 11.97 11.96 8.11
CA PHE A 230 10.57 11.63 8.09
C PHE A 230 9.79 12.39 6.99
N GLU A 231 10.45 13.18 6.14
CA GLU A 231 9.81 13.85 5.00
C GLU A 231 9.70 12.88 3.81
N TYR A 232 8.46 12.47 3.52
CA TYR A 232 8.12 11.64 2.37
C TYR A 232 7.36 12.43 1.31
N LYS A 233 7.55 12.05 0.04
CA LYS A 233 6.85 12.62 -1.12
C LYS A 233 6.02 11.57 -1.84
N LEU A 234 4.79 11.92 -2.23
CA LEU A 234 3.89 11.01 -2.92
C LEU A 234 4.42 10.72 -4.33
N ALA A 235 4.80 9.47 -4.57
CA ALA A 235 5.44 9.00 -5.79
C ALA A 235 4.44 8.30 -6.71
N VAL A 236 3.58 7.45 -6.17
CA VAL A 236 2.52 6.76 -6.92
C VAL A 236 1.23 6.74 -6.11
N ALA A 237 0.09 6.91 -6.77
CA ALA A 237 -1.24 6.65 -6.23
C ALA A 237 -1.99 5.68 -7.17
N VAL A 238 -2.41 4.53 -6.64
CA VAL A 238 -3.31 3.61 -7.34
C VAL A 238 -4.74 4.04 -7.04
N ILE A 239 -5.48 4.34 -8.10
CA ILE A 239 -6.86 4.80 -8.06
C ILE A 239 -7.77 3.64 -8.42
N HIS A 240 -8.84 3.48 -7.66
CA HIS A 240 -9.96 2.61 -8.05
C HIS A 240 -11.16 3.48 -8.37
N SER A 241 -11.75 3.27 -9.55
CA SER A 241 -12.99 3.90 -10.00
C SER A 241 -14.11 2.88 -10.06
N GLY A 242 -15.02 2.89 -9.09
CA GLY A 242 -16.13 1.94 -9.05
C GLY A 242 -16.73 1.73 -7.67
N THR A 243 -17.62 0.73 -7.57
CA THR A 243 -18.20 0.26 -6.30
C THR A 243 -17.20 -0.64 -5.56
N ALA A 244 -17.58 -1.22 -4.42
CA ALA A 244 -16.76 -2.26 -3.80
C ALA A 244 -16.81 -3.61 -4.52
N SER A 245 -17.74 -3.80 -5.48
CA SER A 245 -17.90 -5.07 -6.19
C SER A 245 -17.39 -5.04 -7.63
N HIS A 246 -17.27 -3.85 -8.24
CA HIS A 246 -16.86 -3.69 -9.63
C HIS A 246 -16.22 -2.32 -9.82
N GLY A 247 -15.19 -2.22 -10.65
CA GLY A 247 -14.59 -0.96 -11.02
C GLY A 247 -13.44 -1.09 -12.00
N HIS A 248 -12.65 -0.03 -12.09
CA HIS A 248 -11.44 0.04 -12.91
C HIS A 248 -10.27 0.53 -12.06
N TYR A 249 -9.08 0.00 -12.31
CA TYR A 249 -7.84 0.41 -11.64
C TYR A 249 -6.96 1.20 -12.62
N TYR A 250 -6.35 2.28 -12.14
CA TYR A 250 -5.34 3.03 -12.87
C TYR A 250 -4.35 3.67 -11.89
N ALA A 251 -3.17 4.06 -12.38
CA ALA A 251 -2.14 4.67 -11.54
C ALA A 251 -1.88 6.13 -11.93
N LEU A 252 -1.52 6.95 -10.95
CA LEU A 252 -0.94 8.27 -11.11
C LEU A 252 0.48 8.22 -10.56
N ALA A 253 1.50 8.61 -11.32
CA ALA A 253 2.89 8.60 -10.87
C ALA A 253 3.59 9.93 -11.09
N ASN A 254 4.44 10.31 -10.14
CA ASN A 254 5.23 11.53 -10.14
C ASN A 254 6.65 11.24 -10.62
N MET A 255 6.87 11.38 -11.93
CA MET A 255 8.16 11.08 -12.57
C MET A 255 9.27 12.05 -12.13
N GLY A 256 8.90 13.20 -11.56
CA GLY A 256 9.85 14.17 -11.01
C GLY A 256 10.50 13.75 -9.68
N ILE A 257 10.03 12.69 -9.02
CA ILE A 257 10.66 12.14 -7.80
C ILE A 257 10.99 10.65 -7.88
N LEU A 258 10.40 9.92 -8.82
CA LEU A 258 10.81 8.54 -9.12
C LEU A 258 12.18 8.53 -9.79
N PRO A 259 13.03 7.52 -9.52
CA PRO A 259 14.28 7.35 -10.25
C PRO A 259 13.99 7.16 -11.73
N HIS A 260 14.74 7.88 -12.56
CA HIS A 260 14.72 7.77 -14.00
C HIS A 260 16.17 7.65 -14.47
N GLY A 261 16.45 6.71 -15.37
CA GLY A 261 17.75 6.68 -16.03
C GLY A 261 17.88 7.91 -16.92
N GLU A 262 18.95 8.68 -16.76
CA GLU A 262 19.32 9.68 -17.77
C GLU A 262 19.80 8.94 -19.03
N ALA A 263 18.91 8.83 -20.02
CA ALA A 263 19.32 8.51 -21.38
C ALA A 263 20.16 9.68 -21.91
N GLU A 264 21.31 9.40 -22.54
CA GLU A 264 22.26 10.43 -22.96
C GLU A 264 21.59 11.46 -23.88
N GLY A 265 21.41 12.69 -23.37
CA GLY A 265 20.83 13.82 -24.09
C GLY A 265 19.36 14.12 -23.81
N GLU A 266 18.60 13.23 -23.16
CA GLU A 266 17.20 13.50 -22.82
C GLU A 266 17.05 14.12 -21.43
N LYS A 267 16.33 15.25 -21.35
CA LYS A 267 15.96 15.85 -20.06
C LYS A 267 14.85 15.01 -19.44
N PRO A 268 15.00 14.52 -18.20
CA PRO A 268 13.98 13.68 -17.59
C PRO A 268 12.67 14.43 -17.39
N TYR A 269 11.55 13.76 -17.64
CA TYR A 269 10.21 14.34 -17.49
C TYR A 269 9.88 14.58 -16.01
N LYS A 270 9.71 15.85 -15.62
CA LYS A 270 9.44 16.29 -14.24
C LYS A 270 7.99 16.70 -14.07
N GLY A 271 7.10 15.73 -14.16
CA GLY A 271 5.66 15.94 -13.99
C GLY A 271 4.92 14.69 -13.54
N TRP A 272 3.59 14.80 -13.47
CA TRP A 272 2.71 13.67 -13.20
C TRP A 272 2.24 13.03 -14.51
N LEU A 273 2.18 11.70 -14.52
CA LEU A 273 1.58 10.89 -15.58
C LEU A 273 0.41 10.09 -15.00
N LEU A 274 -0.65 9.95 -15.80
CA LEU A 274 -1.76 9.03 -15.57
C LEU A 274 -1.57 7.81 -16.46
N PHE A 275 -1.46 6.64 -15.85
CA PHE A 275 -1.33 5.33 -16.47
C PHE A 275 -2.66 4.60 -16.38
N ASN A 276 -3.42 4.58 -17.48
CA ASN A 276 -4.72 3.93 -17.59
C ASN A 276 -4.69 2.94 -18.75
N ASP A 277 -4.34 1.70 -18.43
CA ASP A 277 -4.03 0.64 -19.39
C ASP A 277 -3.04 1.14 -20.46
N ARG A 278 -3.36 0.88 -21.74
CA ARG A 278 -2.62 1.33 -22.91
C ARG A 278 -2.54 2.86 -23.10
N HIS A 279 -3.18 3.65 -22.23
CA HIS A 279 -3.24 5.10 -22.34
C HIS A 279 -2.44 5.74 -21.20
N VAL A 280 -1.25 6.21 -21.53
CA VAL A 280 -0.48 7.11 -20.67
C VAL A 280 -0.66 8.53 -21.18
N ARG A 281 -0.77 9.49 -20.27
CA ARG A 281 -0.86 10.93 -20.59
C ARG A 281 -0.43 11.79 -19.41
N GLU A 282 -0.02 13.01 -19.70
CA GLU A 282 0.20 14.02 -18.67
C GLU A 282 -1.08 14.34 -17.88
N ILE A 283 -0.90 14.75 -16.63
CA ILE A 283 -1.97 15.21 -15.74
C ILE A 283 -1.45 16.34 -14.83
N SER A 284 -2.24 17.38 -14.64
CA SER A 284 -1.83 18.49 -13.77
C SER A 284 -1.88 18.10 -12.29
N PRO A 285 -0.99 18.64 -11.43
CA PRO A 285 -1.00 18.35 -9.99
C PRO A 285 -2.36 18.65 -9.31
N ALA A 286 -3.08 19.69 -9.76
CA ALA A 286 -4.42 20.01 -9.27
C ALA A 286 -5.49 18.96 -9.65
N GLN A 287 -5.33 18.26 -10.78
CA GLN A 287 -6.19 17.13 -11.13
C GLN A 287 -5.81 15.86 -10.36
N VAL A 288 -4.51 15.65 -10.08
CA VAL A 288 -4.04 14.54 -9.24
C VAL A 288 -4.66 14.65 -7.85
N HIS A 289 -4.57 15.80 -7.17
CA HIS A 289 -5.21 15.99 -5.86
C HIS A 289 -6.70 15.63 -5.87
N LYS A 290 -7.47 16.16 -6.83
CA LYS A 290 -8.91 15.86 -6.94
C LYS A 290 -9.20 14.36 -7.05
N ILE A 291 -8.46 13.65 -7.91
CA ILE A 291 -8.66 12.20 -8.11
C ILE A 291 -8.20 11.39 -6.89
N VAL A 292 -7.06 11.72 -6.31
CA VAL A 292 -6.45 11.00 -5.18
C VAL A 292 -7.34 11.14 -3.93
N ASP A 293 -7.77 12.36 -3.62
CA ASP A 293 -8.53 12.67 -2.40
C ASP A 293 -9.94 12.05 -2.42
N GLY A 294 -10.56 11.92 -3.61
CA GLY A 294 -11.93 11.43 -3.79
C GLY A 294 -12.91 12.46 -4.39
N GLU A 295 -12.40 13.58 -4.87
CA GLU A 295 -13.12 14.67 -5.54
C GLU A 295 -13.07 14.57 -7.08
N GLY A 296 -12.96 13.33 -7.58
CA GLY A 296 -12.87 13.01 -9.01
C GLY A 296 -14.14 13.34 -9.80
N LYS A 297 -14.14 13.02 -11.10
CA LYS A 297 -15.33 13.22 -11.95
C LYS A 297 -16.45 12.28 -11.53
N SER A 298 -16.11 11.08 -11.09
CA SER A 298 -17.03 10.21 -10.37
C SER A 298 -16.75 10.26 -8.88
N LYS A 299 -17.82 10.26 -8.07
CA LYS A 299 -17.76 10.04 -6.60
C LYS A 299 -17.20 8.67 -6.22
N SER A 300 -16.97 7.80 -7.21
CA SER A 300 -16.36 6.48 -7.06
C SER A 300 -14.86 6.45 -7.34
N GLU A 301 -14.26 7.52 -7.87
CA GLU A 301 -12.82 7.66 -8.11
C GLU A 301 -12.12 8.12 -6.84
N SER A 302 -11.18 7.32 -6.34
CA SER A 302 -10.42 7.64 -5.15
C SER A 302 -9.17 6.77 -5.05
N ALA A 303 -8.09 7.28 -4.47
CA ALA A 303 -6.91 6.45 -4.19
C ALA A 303 -7.24 5.31 -3.21
N VAL A 304 -6.74 4.11 -3.50
CA VAL A 304 -6.83 2.92 -2.65
C VAL A 304 -5.47 2.45 -2.16
N MET A 305 -4.40 2.81 -2.87
CA MET A 305 -3.03 2.57 -2.42
C MET A 305 -2.13 3.77 -2.75
N LEU A 306 -1.25 4.11 -1.82
CA LEU A 306 -0.32 5.24 -1.94
C LEU A 306 1.11 4.75 -1.71
N TYR A 307 2.03 5.23 -2.53
CA TYR A 307 3.47 4.98 -2.43
C TYR A 307 4.16 6.31 -2.21
N TYR A 308 4.78 6.44 -1.06
CA TYR A 308 5.54 7.59 -0.63
C TYR A 308 7.02 7.24 -0.62
N THR A 309 7.90 8.11 -1.12
CA THR A 309 9.36 7.89 -1.06
C THR A 309 10.03 8.96 -0.20
N ARG A 310 11.02 8.57 0.60
CA ARG A 310 11.72 9.46 1.54
C ARG A 310 12.68 10.40 0.80
N THR A 311 12.62 11.69 1.15
CA THR A 311 13.25 12.78 0.38
C THR A 311 14.79 12.80 0.45
N ILE A 312 15.39 12.40 1.58
CA ILE A 312 16.85 12.46 1.78
C ILE A 312 17.61 11.46 0.89
N ASP A 313 17.01 10.29 0.67
CA ASP A 313 17.74 9.09 0.25
C ASP A 313 17.48 8.67 -1.20
N THR A 314 17.26 9.65 -2.07
CA THR A 314 17.24 9.38 -3.51
C THR A 314 18.58 8.81 -4.02
N ARG A 315 19.64 8.85 -3.19
CA ARG A 315 20.97 8.26 -3.42
C ARG A 315 21.03 6.74 -3.23
N GLN A 316 20.05 6.11 -2.58
CA GLN A 316 19.96 4.65 -2.48
C GLN A 316 19.39 3.98 -3.74
N TRP A 317 18.70 4.75 -4.59
CA TRP A 317 18.42 4.32 -5.95
C TRP A 317 19.74 4.27 -6.74
N PRO A 318 19.91 3.29 -7.65
CA PRO A 318 21.10 3.28 -8.51
C PRO A 318 21.14 4.58 -9.33
N GLU A 319 22.27 5.28 -9.29
CA GLU A 319 22.48 6.55 -10.02
C GLU A 319 22.25 6.40 -11.52
N LYS A 320 22.42 5.18 -12.04
CA LYS A 320 22.09 4.78 -13.40
C LYS A 320 21.18 3.54 -13.35
N ILE A 321 19.97 3.66 -13.89
CA ILE A 321 19.17 2.48 -14.24
C ILE A 321 19.86 1.81 -15.43
N GLU A 322 20.36 0.60 -15.23
CA GLU A 322 20.99 -0.17 -16.31
C GLU A 322 19.97 -0.55 -17.38
N ALA A 323 20.43 -0.63 -18.64
CA ALA A 323 19.59 -1.13 -19.72
C ALA A 323 19.23 -2.61 -19.45
N PRO A 324 17.99 -3.06 -19.75
CA PRO A 324 17.62 -4.45 -19.55
C PRO A 324 18.57 -5.42 -20.30
N PRO A 325 18.84 -6.61 -19.74
CA PRO A 325 19.60 -7.66 -20.41
C PRO A 325 19.12 -7.90 -21.85
N LYS A 326 20.07 -8.05 -22.78
CA LYS A 326 19.79 -8.13 -24.22
C LYS A 326 18.93 -9.35 -24.58
N GLU A 327 19.06 -10.40 -23.79
CA GLU A 327 18.31 -11.65 -23.84
C GLU A 327 16.83 -11.36 -23.60
N LEU A 328 16.48 -10.71 -22.47
CA LEU A 328 15.09 -10.35 -22.13
C LEU A 328 14.48 -9.38 -23.16
N VAL A 329 15.28 -8.50 -23.75
CA VAL A 329 14.85 -7.62 -24.86
C VAL A 329 14.58 -8.42 -26.14
N ALA A 330 15.39 -9.45 -26.43
CA ALA A 330 15.19 -10.35 -27.58
C ALA A 330 13.93 -11.21 -27.39
N ASP A 331 13.73 -11.78 -26.20
CA ASP A 331 12.57 -12.60 -25.84
C ASP A 331 11.27 -11.78 -25.90
N HIS A 332 11.28 -10.54 -25.40
CA HIS A 332 10.17 -9.60 -25.56
C HIS A 332 9.83 -9.35 -27.05
N ARG A 333 10.84 -9.13 -27.90
CA ARG A 333 10.65 -8.93 -29.35
C ARG A 333 10.14 -10.18 -30.06
N ALA A 334 10.60 -11.36 -29.64
CA ALA A 334 10.12 -12.64 -30.16
C ALA A 334 8.63 -12.84 -29.80
N ASN A 335 8.24 -12.56 -28.55
CA ASN A 335 6.86 -12.60 -28.09
C ASN A 335 5.96 -11.61 -28.85
N GLU A 336 6.43 -10.38 -29.11
CA GLU A 336 5.71 -9.45 -29.99
C GLU A 336 5.55 -10.00 -31.42
N GLN A 337 6.59 -10.63 -31.98
CA GLN A 337 6.54 -11.15 -33.35
C GLN A 337 5.55 -12.32 -33.47
N VAL A 338 5.57 -13.27 -32.53
CA VAL A 338 4.59 -14.37 -32.46
C VAL A 338 3.15 -13.84 -32.37
N ALA A 339 2.90 -12.80 -31.57
CA ALA A 339 1.57 -12.19 -31.46
C ALA A 339 1.09 -11.55 -32.78
N ARG A 340 2.01 -10.98 -33.58
CA ARG A 340 1.71 -10.47 -34.92
C ARG A 340 1.42 -11.60 -35.91
N ASP A 341 2.27 -12.62 -35.93
CA ASP A 341 2.22 -13.73 -36.90
C ASP A 341 0.98 -14.61 -36.70
N LEU A 342 0.55 -14.82 -35.45
CA LEU A 342 -0.70 -15.50 -35.11
C LEU A 342 -1.97 -14.68 -35.42
N GLY A 343 -1.83 -13.46 -35.98
CA GLY A 343 -2.97 -12.60 -36.28
C GLY A 343 -3.71 -12.12 -35.03
N VAL A 344 -3.08 -12.11 -33.85
CA VAL A 344 -3.68 -11.62 -32.58
C VAL A 344 -3.68 -10.08 -32.52
N THR A 345 -3.90 -9.45 -33.68
CA THR A 345 -4.52 -8.13 -33.73
C THR A 345 -6.01 -8.31 -33.42
N VAL A 346 -6.35 -8.38 -32.12
CA VAL A 346 -7.71 -8.60 -31.59
C VAL A 346 -8.76 -7.90 -32.47
N PRO A 347 -9.54 -8.63 -33.28
CA PRO A 347 -10.42 -8.00 -34.25
C PRO A 347 -11.52 -7.22 -33.53
N ARG A 348 -11.41 -5.87 -33.55
CA ARG A 348 -12.39 -4.93 -32.95
C ARG A 348 -13.84 -5.17 -33.43
N THR A 349 -14.03 -5.91 -34.51
CA THR A 349 -15.31 -6.28 -35.12
C THR A 349 -15.95 -7.54 -34.52
N LEU A 350 -15.19 -8.57 -34.15
CA LEU A 350 -15.78 -9.84 -33.66
C LEU A 350 -16.32 -9.74 -32.22
N ALA A 351 -15.72 -8.90 -31.38
CA ALA A 351 -16.19 -8.68 -30.00
C ALA A 351 -17.55 -7.94 -29.90
N LYS A 352 -18.10 -7.41 -31.00
CA LYS A 352 -19.41 -6.72 -31.01
C LYS A 352 -20.62 -7.65 -31.15
N GLY A 353 -20.42 -8.95 -31.38
CA GLY A 353 -21.50 -9.90 -31.67
C GLY A 353 -21.82 -10.94 -30.58
N TYR A 354 -20.99 -11.08 -29.54
CA TYR A 354 -21.10 -12.18 -28.57
C TYR A 354 -21.37 -11.68 -27.15
N SER A 355 -22.60 -11.89 -26.67
CA SER A 355 -22.96 -11.84 -25.26
C SER A 355 -22.84 -13.24 -24.65
N SER A 356 -21.78 -13.54 -23.90
CA SER A 356 -21.68 -14.80 -23.16
C SER A 356 -22.50 -14.74 -21.87
N VAL A 357 -23.74 -15.23 -21.90
CA VAL A 357 -24.50 -15.50 -20.68
C VAL A 357 -23.98 -16.79 -20.05
N ARG A 358 -23.23 -16.68 -18.95
CA ARG A 358 -22.85 -17.85 -18.12
C ARG A 358 -23.79 -17.92 -16.91
N VAL A 359 -24.61 -18.96 -16.87
CA VAL A 359 -25.44 -19.27 -15.69
C VAL A 359 -24.63 -20.15 -14.74
N ILE A 360 -24.16 -19.59 -13.64
CA ILE A 360 -23.52 -20.36 -12.56
C ILE A 360 -24.62 -20.99 -11.71
N THR A 361 -24.67 -22.31 -11.63
CA THR A 361 -25.67 -23.04 -10.83
C THR A 361 -25.17 -23.25 -9.39
N PRO A 362 -26.07 -23.31 -8.38
CA PRO A 362 -25.69 -23.49 -6.97
C PRO A 362 -24.85 -24.75 -6.68
N LEU A 363 -24.96 -25.77 -7.54
CA LEU A 363 -24.23 -27.04 -7.41
C LEU A 363 -22.70 -26.85 -7.53
N TYR A 364 -22.25 -25.90 -8.34
CA TYR A 364 -20.82 -25.61 -8.54
C TYR A 364 -20.16 -25.05 -7.27
N MET A 365 -20.88 -24.19 -6.53
CA MET A 365 -20.39 -23.65 -5.26
C MET A 365 -20.30 -24.72 -4.15
N GLN A 366 -21.20 -25.71 -4.12
CA GLN A 366 -21.18 -26.75 -3.10
C GLN A 366 -20.01 -27.74 -3.20
N GLN A 367 -19.41 -27.91 -4.39
CA GLN A 367 -18.29 -28.84 -4.56
C GLN A 367 -16.95 -28.24 -4.12
N HIS A 368 -16.71 -26.94 -4.36
CA HIS A 368 -15.44 -26.29 -4.00
C HIS A 368 -15.35 -25.86 -2.52
N LEU A 369 -16.47 -25.66 -1.82
CA LEU A 369 -16.48 -25.23 -0.41
C LEU A 369 -16.17 -26.35 0.61
N LYS A 370 -15.99 -27.61 0.19
CA LYS A 370 -15.72 -28.74 1.10
C LYS A 370 -14.23 -28.95 1.44
N GLY A 371 -13.31 -28.28 0.75
CA GLY A 371 -11.86 -28.49 0.94
C GLY A 371 -11.21 -27.59 2.00
N TRP A 372 -11.84 -26.48 2.39
CA TRP A 372 -11.24 -25.43 3.21
C TRP A 372 -12.02 -25.23 4.50
N GLY A 373 -11.61 -25.94 5.55
CA GLY A 373 -12.24 -25.91 6.87
C GLY A 373 -11.94 -24.63 7.66
N LEU A 374 -12.45 -23.49 7.21
CA LEU A 374 -12.55 -22.24 7.99
C LEU A 374 -13.76 -21.44 7.51
N LEU A 375 -14.85 -21.49 8.29
CA LEU A 375 -16.08 -20.76 8.02
C LEU A 375 -15.95 -19.28 8.38
N ASN A 376 -15.96 -18.41 7.36
CA ASN A 376 -16.55 -17.05 7.30
C ASN A 376 -15.72 -16.11 6.40
N GLY A 377 -15.75 -16.35 5.09
CA GLY A 377 -15.18 -15.45 4.08
C GLY A 377 -15.93 -15.58 2.76
N TYR A 378 -16.92 -14.72 2.52
CA TYR A 378 -17.60 -14.66 1.23
C TYR A 378 -16.72 -13.91 0.21
N GLY A 379 -15.90 -14.66 -0.53
CA GLY A 379 -15.12 -14.14 -1.64
C GLY A 379 -16.03 -13.48 -2.68
N CYS A 380 -15.76 -12.22 -2.99
CA CYS A 380 -16.38 -11.52 -4.11
C CYS A 380 -15.48 -11.60 -5.33
N TYR A 381 -16.07 -11.80 -6.50
CA TYR A 381 -15.40 -11.86 -7.80
C TYR A 381 -15.59 -10.53 -8.55
N TYR A 382 -14.77 -10.31 -9.56
CA TYR A 382 -14.08 -9.03 -9.77
C TYR A 382 -13.50 -9.02 -11.23
N THR A 383 -12.78 -8.00 -11.76
CA THR A 383 -11.84 -8.00 -12.97
C THR A 383 -10.66 -6.95 -12.98
N LEU A 384 -9.35 -7.31 -12.95
CA LEU A 384 -8.17 -6.40 -13.08
C LEU A 384 -7.42 -6.59 -14.41
N SER A 385 -7.14 -5.49 -15.11
CA SER A 385 -6.21 -5.46 -16.25
C SER A 385 -5.11 -4.44 -16.00
N ILE A 386 -3.88 -4.77 -16.38
CA ILE A 386 -2.73 -3.85 -16.37
C ILE A 386 -2.14 -3.90 -17.76
N CYS A 387 -2.30 -2.82 -18.52
CA CYS A 387 -1.42 -2.50 -19.62
C CYS A 387 -0.63 -1.25 -19.24
N VAL A 388 0.57 -1.10 -19.81
CA VAL A 388 1.39 0.11 -19.66
C VAL A 388 1.95 0.43 -21.03
N ALA A 389 1.95 1.71 -21.40
CA ALA A 389 2.58 2.22 -22.62
C ALA A 389 3.73 3.16 -22.23
N ARG A 390 4.76 3.22 -23.07
CA ARG A 390 5.84 4.21 -22.93
C ARG A 390 5.41 5.54 -23.53
N HIS A 391 6.03 6.63 -23.08
CA HIS A 391 5.77 7.99 -23.56
C HIS A 391 7.01 8.57 -24.26
#